data_AF-K0F9Y8-F1
#
_entry.id   AF-K0F9Y8-F1
#
_cell.length_a   1.000
_cell.length_b   1.000
_cell.length_c   1.000
_cell.angle_alpha   90.00
_cell.angle_beta   90.00
_cell.angle_gamma   90.00
#
_symmetry.space_group_name_H-M   'P 1'
#
loop_
_entity.id
_entity.type
_entity.pdbx_description
1 polymer ?
#
loop_
_entity_poly.entity_id
_entity_poly.type
_entity_poly.pdbx_seq_one_letter_code
_entity_poly.pdbx_strand_id
1 'polypeptide(L)'
;MTTHRRWRDTGHLDRAVETAGGPEEFEAGVEQLQDRARGWRLAELRKHRGLSQKQVAEQMGVSVARVSQIEKGEVATREVLDRYVSALGGVLKLVADFGDEQLRVG
;
A
#
# COMPACT_ATOMS: atom_id res chain seq x y z
N MET A 1 -21.67 21.53 19.82
CA MET A 1 -20.22 21.48 20.14
C MET A 1 -19.73 20.09 19.79
N THR A 2 -18.99 19.94 18.71
CA THR A 2 -18.51 18.63 18.26
C THR A 2 -17.26 18.29 19.07
N THR A 3 -17.42 17.52 20.15
CA THR A 3 -16.32 17.06 21.04
C THR A 3 -15.50 15.96 20.36
N HIS A 4 -14.97 16.25 19.17
CA HIS A 4 -14.08 15.34 18.46
C HIS A 4 -12.66 15.85 18.66
N ARG A 5 -11.88 15.13 19.45
CA ARG A 5 -10.42 15.30 19.43
C ARG A 5 -9.85 14.48 18.30
N ARG A 6 -8.84 15.01 17.61
CA ARG A 6 -8.01 14.21 16.72
C ARG A 6 -7.44 13.06 17.54
N TRP A 7 -7.50 11.83 17.02
CA TRP A 7 -7.01 10.65 17.74
C TRP A 7 -5.56 10.83 18.26
N ARG A 8 -4.71 11.54 17.50
CA ARG A 8 -3.34 11.88 17.93
C ARG A 8 -3.29 12.73 19.21
N ASP A 9 -4.32 13.51 19.53
CA ASP A 9 -4.38 14.44 20.67
C ASP A 9 -5.01 13.81 21.92
N THR A 10 -5.23 12.49 21.90
CA THR A 10 -5.91 11.74 22.98
C THR A 10 -4.94 10.94 23.85
N GLY A 11 -3.63 11.03 23.62
CA GLY A 11 -2.59 10.20 24.26
C GLY A 11 -2.61 8.73 23.84
N HIS A 12 -3.54 8.31 22.97
CA HIS A 12 -3.56 6.96 22.41
C HIS A 12 -2.37 6.70 21.48
N LEU A 13 -1.85 7.74 20.82
CA LEU A 13 -0.63 7.62 20.02
C LEU A 13 0.56 7.27 20.90
N ASP A 14 0.80 8.02 21.97
CA ASP A 14 1.93 7.78 22.89
C ASP A 14 1.87 6.36 23.46
N ARG A 15 0.69 5.93 23.92
CA ARG A 15 0.50 4.56 24.42
C ARG A 15 0.73 3.49 23.34
N ALA A 16 0.32 3.75 22.10
CA ALA A 16 0.55 2.82 21.00
C ALA A 16 2.03 2.71 20.65
N VAL A 17 2.75 3.83 20.65
CA VAL A 17 4.21 3.90 20.47
C VAL A 17 4.94 3.15 21.58
N GLU A 18 4.55 3.38 22.84
CA GLU A 18 5.11 2.65 23.99
C GLU A 18 4.84 1.13 23.89
N THR A 19 3.61 0.74 23.51
CA THR A 19 3.23 -0.67 23.36
C THR A 19 4.00 -1.35 22.23
N ALA A 20 4.33 -0.63 21.15
CA ALA A 20 5.10 -1.16 20.03
C ALA A 20 6.59 -1.35 20.35
N GLY A 21 7.09 -0.80 21.46
CA GLY A 21 8.52 -0.83 21.82
C GLY A 21 9.29 0.42 21.41
N GLY A 22 8.61 1.49 20.98
CA GLY A 22 9.21 2.77 20.62
C GLY A 22 8.75 3.30 19.26
N PRO A 23 9.17 4.53 18.88
CA PRO A 23 8.74 5.18 17.65
C PRO A 23 9.10 4.39 16.38
N GLU A 24 10.33 3.85 16.31
CA GLU A 24 10.82 3.12 15.14
C GLU A 24 9.98 1.85 14.88
N GLU A 25 9.66 1.08 15.92
CA GLU A 25 8.87 -0.15 15.78
C GLU A 25 7.39 0.14 15.48
N PHE A 26 6.85 1.23 16.04
CA PHE A 26 5.53 1.70 15.67
C PHE A 26 5.47 2.10 14.19
N GLU A 27 6.47 2.86 13.72
CA GLU A 27 6.58 3.30 12.33
C GLU A 27 6.74 2.11 11.38
N ALA A 28 7.62 1.16 11.70
CA ALA A 28 7.78 -0.08 10.94
C ALA A 28 6.48 -0.89 10.88
N GLY A 29 5.74 -0.99 11.99
CA GLY A 29 4.44 -1.64 12.02
C GLY A 29 3.38 -0.93 11.17
N VAL A 30 3.37 0.41 11.20
CA VAL A 30 2.50 1.22 10.34
C VAL A 30 2.84 1.01 8.86
N GLU A 31 4.12 1.04 8.50
CA GLU A 31 4.59 0.82 7.13
C GLU A 31 4.20 -0.58 6.63
N GLN A 32 4.41 -1.62 7.43
CA GLN A 32 4.02 -2.99 7.10
C GLN A 32 2.51 -3.12 6.86
N LEU A 33 1.68 -2.47 7.67
CA LEU A 33 0.23 -2.46 7.46
C LEU A 33 -0.16 -1.72 6.18
N GLN A 34 0.51 -0.61 5.86
CA GLN A 34 0.30 0.11 4.61
C GLN A 34 0.69 -0.73 3.39
N ASP A 35 1.81 -1.45 3.45
CA ASP A 35 2.24 -2.38 2.41
C ASP A 35 1.23 -3.50 2.18
N ARG A 36 0.75 -4.11 3.26
CA ARG A 36 -0.26 -5.16 3.18
C ARG A 36 -1.59 -4.66 2.60
N ALA A 37 -2.01 -3.45 2.99
CA ALA A 37 -3.20 -2.83 2.42
C ALA A 37 -3.04 -2.49 0.93
N ARG A 38 -1.84 -2.05 0.51
CA ARG A 38 -1.50 -1.83 -0.90
C ARG A 38 -1.53 -3.14 -1.69
N GLY A 39 -0.87 -4.18 -1.20
CA GLY A 39 -0.84 -5.51 -1.82
C GLY A 39 -2.26 -6.10 -1.98
N TRP A 40 -3.09 -6.01 -0.94
CA TRP A 40 -4.48 -6.44 -1.00
C TRP A 40 -5.26 -5.69 -2.09
N ARG A 41 -5.10 -4.36 -2.18
CA ARG A 41 -5.77 -3.56 -3.22
C ARG A 41 -5.33 -3.96 -4.64
N LEU A 42 -4.05 -4.26 -4.84
CA LEU A 42 -3.54 -4.77 -6.12
C LEU A 42 -4.14 -6.14 -6.47
N ALA A 43 -4.29 -7.03 -5.49
CA ALA A 43 -4.93 -8.33 -5.68
C ALA A 43 -6.40 -8.18 -6.08
N GLU A 44 -7.13 -7.26 -5.44
CA GLU A 44 -8.53 -6.97 -5.76
C GLU A 44 -8.68 -6.37 -7.16
N LEU A 45 -7.82 -5.40 -7.54
CA LEU A 45 -7.80 -4.85 -8.89
C LEU A 45 -7.52 -5.93 -9.94
N ARG A 46 -6.58 -6.84 -9.68
CA ARG A 46 -6.30 -7.98 -10.56
C ARG A 46 -7.52 -8.88 -10.73
N LYS A 47 -8.18 -9.26 -9.64
CA LYS A 47 -9.40 -10.10 -9.67
C LYS A 47 -10.52 -9.42 -10.45
N HIS A 48 -10.74 -8.11 -10.23
CA HIS A 48 -11.74 -7.34 -10.96
C HIS A 48 -11.45 -7.29 -12.47
N ARG A 49 -10.19 -7.38 -12.87
CA ARG A 49 -9.77 -7.48 -14.29
C ARG A 49 -9.85 -8.90 -14.85
N GLY A 50 -10.30 -9.89 -14.06
CA GLY A 50 -10.41 -11.29 -14.50
C GLY A 50 -9.05 -11.99 -14.69
N LEU A 51 -7.97 -11.45 -14.13
CA LEU A 51 -6.62 -12.01 -14.30
C LEU A 51 -6.24 -12.93 -13.14
N SER A 52 -5.61 -14.06 -13.45
CA SER A 52 -4.94 -14.92 -12.48
C SER A 52 -3.57 -14.37 -12.10
N GLN A 53 -3.02 -14.82 -10.96
CA GLN A 53 -1.64 -14.51 -10.59
C GLN A 53 -0.64 -14.99 -11.65
N LYS A 54 -0.92 -16.12 -12.33
CA LYS A 54 -0.09 -16.66 -13.41
C LYS A 54 -0.01 -15.70 -14.60
N GLN A 55 -1.15 -15.16 -15.05
CA GLN A 55 -1.19 -14.22 -16.17
C GLN A 55 -0.49 -12.89 -15.85
N VAL A 56 -0.58 -12.41 -14.61
CA VAL A 56 0.17 -11.20 -14.19
C VAL A 56 1.67 -11.51 -14.10
N ALA A 57 2.04 -12.67 -13.56
CA ALA A 57 3.43 -13.10 -13.48
C ALA A 57 4.09 -13.20 -14.86
N GLU A 58 3.38 -13.77 -15.84
CA GLU A 58 3.81 -13.85 -17.24
C GLU A 58 4.02 -12.46 -17.86
N GLN A 59 3.06 -11.54 -17.71
CA GLN A 59 3.18 -10.16 -18.20
C GLN A 59 4.31 -9.37 -17.54
N MET A 60 4.61 -9.66 -16.27
CA MET A 60 5.70 -9.03 -15.53
C MET A 60 7.07 -9.68 -15.76
N GLY A 61 7.12 -10.87 -16.37
CA GLY A 61 8.35 -11.67 -16.48
C GLY A 61 8.90 -12.13 -15.13
N VAL A 62 8.04 -12.47 -14.17
CA VAL A 62 8.42 -12.93 -12.82
C VAL A 62 7.74 -14.24 -12.45
N SER A 63 8.12 -14.84 -11.33
CA SER A 63 7.45 -16.05 -10.83
C SER A 63 6.07 -15.76 -10.24
N VAL A 64 5.17 -16.76 -10.25
CA VAL A 64 3.86 -16.67 -9.55
C VAL A 64 4.05 -16.41 -8.06
N ALA A 65 5.10 -16.98 -7.45
CA ALA A 65 5.47 -16.71 -6.07
C ALA A 65 5.79 -15.22 -5.85
N ARG A 66 6.51 -14.58 -6.78
CA ARG A 66 6.80 -13.13 -6.70
C ARG A 66 5.52 -12.29 -6.75
N VAL A 67 4.55 -12.65 -7.60
CA VAL A 67 3.22 -12.01 -7.62
C VAL A 67 2.51 -12.18 -6.27
N SER A 68 2.56 -13.37 -5.68
CA SER A 68 1.98 -13.62 -4.36
C SER A 68 2.61 -12.76 -3.27
N GLN A 69 3.93 -12.61 -3.26
CA GLN A 69 4.65 -11.75 -2.30
C GLN A 69 4.23 -10.28 -2.43
N ILE A 70 4.12 -9.77 -3.66
CA ILE A 70 3.64 -8.41 -3.94
C ILE A 70 2.22 -8.21 -3.39
N GLU A 71 1.32 -9.15 -3.69
CA GLU A 71 -0.08 -9.09 -3.22
C GLU A 71 -0.22 -9.21 -1.69
N LYS A 72 0.77 -9.78 -1.01
CA LYS A 72 0.81 -9.82 0.46
C LYS A 72 1.43 -8.58 1.11
N GLY A 73 2.03 -7.69 0.32
CA GLY A 73 2.78 -6.53 0.80
C GLY A 73 4.22 -6.86 1.21
N GLU A 74 4.75 -8.04 0.87
CA GLU A 74 6.13 -8.42 1.21
C GLU A 74 7.15 -7.76 0.26
N VAL A 75 6.68 -7.20 -0.87
CA VAL A 75 7.49 -6.49 -1.87
C VAL A 75 6.70 -5.28 -2.36
N ALA A 76 7.16 -4.07 -2.05
CA ALA A 76 6.38 -2.86 -2.29
C ALA A 76 7.17 -1.66 -2.86
N THR A 77 8.33 -1.90 -3.51
CA THR A 77 9.05 -0.79 -4.16
C THR A 77 8.23 -0.16 -5.27
N ARG A 78 8.43 1.14 -5.51
CA ARG A 78 7.68 1.89 -6.54
C ARG A 78 7.77 1.22 -7.91
N GLU A 79 8.95 0.76 -8.32
CA GLU A 79 9.18 0.11 -9.61
C GLU A 79 8.44 -1.23 -9.71
N VAL A 80 8.29 -1.96 -8.60
CA VAL A 80 7.53 -3.21 -8.58
C VAL A 80 6.04 -2.92 -8.69
N LEU A 81 5.53 -1.93 -7.96
CA LEU A 81 4.13 -1.51 -8.05
C LEU A 81 3.80 -0.99 -9.45
N ASP A 82 4.69 -0.21 -10.06
CA ASP A 82 4.50 0.32 -11.41
C ASP A 82 4.41 -0.79 -12.46
N ARG A 83 5.33 -1.78 -12.42
CA ARG A 83 5.27 -2.95 -13.31
C ARG A 83 4.03 -3.80 -13.09
N TYR A 84 3.61 -3.98 -11.83
CA TYR A 84 2.39 -4.72 -11.53
C TYR A 84 1.15 -4.00 -12.09
N VAL A 85 1.04 -2.69 -11.86
CA VAL A 85 -0.06 -1.87 -12.40
C VAL A 85 -0.05 -1.88 -13.93
N SER A 86 1.13 -1.82 -14.55
CA SER A 86 1.30 -1.94 -16.01
C SER A 86 0.84 -3.31 -16.53
N ALA A 87 1.15 -4.40 -15.82
CA ALA A 87 0.66 -5.75 -16.14
C ALA A 87 -0.85 -5.94 -15.93
N LEU A 88 -1.53 -5.00 -15.27
CA LEU A 88 -2.98 -4.93 -15.25
C LEU A 88 -3.56 -4.03 -16.36
N GLY A 89 -2.72 -3.45 -17.22
CA GLY A 89 -3.11 -2.47 -18.24
C GLY A 89 -3.36 -1.07 -17.67
N GLY A 90 -2.78 -0.75 -16.51
CA GLY A 90 -2.88 0.56 -15.87
C GLY A 90 -1.59 1.39 -15.98
N VAL A 91 -1.64 2.61 -15.45
CA VAL A 91 -0.46 3.47 -15.25
C VAL A 91 -0.47 3.91 -13.79
N LEU A 92 0.61 3.63 -13.06
CA LEU A 92 0.74 4.10 -11.68
C LEU A 92 1.03 5.60 -11.69
N LYS A 93 0.21 6.38 -10.97
CA LYS A 93 0.38 7.84 -10.86
C LYS A 93 0.73 8.17 -9.42
N LEU A 94 1.76 9.00 -9.24
CA LEU A 94 2.03 9.64 -7.96
C LEU A 94 1.18 10.91 -7.88
N VAL A 95 0.48 11.09 -6.76
CA VAL A 95 -0.42 12.22 -6.55
C VAL A 95 -0.06 12.86 -5.22
N ALA A 96 0.17 14.17 -5.23
CA ALA A 96 0.23 15.00 -4.03
C ALA A 96 -1.18 15.51 -3.74
N ASP A 97 -1.65 15.33 -2.51
CA ASP A 97 -2.96 15.73 -2.05
C ASP A 97 -2.82 16.81 -0.97
N PHE A 98 -3.37 18.00 -1.24
CA PHE A 98 -3.34 19.18 -0.36
C PHE A 98 -4.70 19.43 0.33
N GLY A 99 -5.69 18.57 0.09
CA GLY A 99 -7.04 18.66 0.65
C GLY A 99 -8.01 19.45 -0.23
N ASP A 100 -7.63 20.62 -0.72
CA ASP A 100 -8.39 21.43 -1.67
C ASP A 100 -8.00 21.16 -3.13
N GLU A 101 -6.77 20.70 -3.37
CA GLU A 101 -6.28 20.30 -4.68
C GLU A 101 -5.50 18.99 -4.67
N GLN A 102 -5.51 18.31 -5.82
CA GLN A 102 -4.68 17.14 -6.09
C GLN A 102 -3.82 17.39 -7.32
N LEU A 103 -2.51 17.29 -7.14
CA LEU A 103 -1.54 17.44 -8.21
C LEU A 103 -0.94 16.09 -8.57
N ARG A 104 -0.97 15.72 -9.85
CA ARG A 104 -0.16 14.60 -10.33
C ARG A 104 1.31 15.02 -10.28
N VAL A 105 2.09 14.31 -9.49
CA VAL A 105 3.53 14.49 -9.43
C VAL A 105 4.15 13.51 -10.42
N GLY A 106 4.51 14.00 -11.60
CA GLY A 106 5.02 13.18 -12.70
C GLY A 106 5.53 14.05 -13.82
#